data_AF-A0A8D8EWQ6-F1
#
_entry.id   AF-A0A8D8EWQ6-F1
#
_cell.length_a   1.000
_cell.length_b   1.000
_cell.length_c   1.000
_cell.angle_alpha   90.00
_cell.angle_beta   90.00
_cell.angle_gamma   90.00
#
_symmetry.space_group_name_H-M   'P 1'
#
loop_
_entity.id
_entity.type
_entity.pdbx_description
1 polymer ?
#
loop_
_entity_poly.entity_id
_entity_poly.type
_entity_poly.pdbx_seq_one_letter_code
_entity_poly.pdbx_strand_id
1 'polypeptide(L)'
;MEQVLSHYDASQDVCNLIHQGPSEGNISGFLDGLNKLKKAKDYFLNNNPQSVELENVTSLFNNGCETLNNHLKSLLKKHSVPMRPVDLLDLIYIEEDSSNEDCPSIKQLPTSTRDELNVIAQWLDNNLRREYVQIYGDERSEVIMRSLQNLKDHLKSGSWGNEPLKSARYYGRASDAGVKKSTSARLQQIFE
;
A
#
# COMPACT_ATOMS: atom_id res chain seq x y z
N MET A 1 -32.24 30.89 10.05
CA MET A 1 -32.95 30.58 8.79
C MET A 1 -31.97 30.05 7.75
N GLU A 2 -30.86 30.73 7.45
CA GLU A 2 -29.81 30.23 6.53
C GLU A 2 -29.24 28.86 6.90
N GLN A 3 -28.97 28.62 8.19
CA GLN A 3 -28.44 27.33 8.64
C GLN A 3 -29.38 26.15 8.34
N VAL A 4 -30.69 26.38 8.39
CA VAL A 4 -31.70 25.35 8.05
C VAL A 4 -31.71 25.09 6.55
N LEU A 5 -31.69 26.13 5.71
CA LEU A 5 -31.65 26.01 4.25
C LEU A 5 -30.39 25.26 3.79
N SER A 6 -29.25 25.50 4.45
CA SER A 6 -27.98 24.84 4.12
C SER A 6 -28.02 23.30 4.25
N HIS A 7 -28.95 22.75 5.04
CA HIS A 7 -29.13 21.30 5.15
C HIS A 7 -29.88 20.71 3.95
N TYR A 8 -30.79 21.46 3.33
CA TYR A 8 -31.53 21.02 2.15
C TYR A 8 -30.65 20.99 0.90
N ASP A 9 -29.74 21.96 0.76
CA ASP A 9 -28.81 22.04 -0.38
C ASP A 9 -27.57 21.13 -0.22
N ALA A 10 -27.35 20.57 0.98
CA ALA A 10 -26.13 19.81 1.29
C ALA A 10 -25.85 18.66 0.33
N SER A 11 -26.88 17.90 -0.06
CA SER A 11 -26.71 16.80 -1.02
C SER A 11 -26.30 17.30 -2.39
N GLN A 12 -26.92 18.38 -2.88
CA GLN A 12 -26.62 18.93 -4.20
C GLN A 12 -25.21 19.52 -4.26
N ASP A 13 -24.81 20.27 -3.22
CA ASP A 13 -23.50 20.92 -3.14
C ASP A 13 -22.34 19.92 -3.14
N VAL A 14 -22.53 18.78 -2.47
CA VAL A 14 -21.45 17.81 -2.24
C VAL A 14 -21.51 16.64 -3.24
N CYS A 15 -22.61 16.47 -3.97
CA CYS A 15 -22.83 15.33 -4.88
C CYS A 15 -21.65 15.11 -5.84
N ASN A 16 -21.21 16.17 -6.54
CA ASN A 16 -20.10 16.06 -7.49
C ASN A 16 -18.79 15.68 -6.81
N LEU A 17 -18.52 16.22 -5.62
CA LEU A 17 -17.34 15.90 -4.83
C LEU A 17 -17.33 14.43 -4.40
N ILE A 18 -18.48 13.89 -3.97
CA ILE A 18 -18.60 12.46 -3.60
C ILE A 18 -18.34 11.57 -4.81
N HIS A 19 -18.91 11.90 -5.97
CA HIS A 19 -18.73 11.10 -7.20
C HIS A 19 -17.29 11.14 -7.73
N GLN A 20 -16.61 12.28 -7.61
CA GLN A 20 -15.20 12.40 -8.03
C GLN A 20 -14.26 11.63 -7.08
N GLY A 21 -14.64 11.52 -5.81
CA GLY A 21 -13.81 10.91 -4.79
C GLY A 21 -12.70 11.84 -4.30
N PRO A 22 -11.98 11.40 -3.25
CA PRO A 22 -10.85 12.14 -2.72
C PRO A 22 -9.65 12.10 -3.67
N SER A 23 -8.80 13.12 -3.58
CA SER A 23 -7.52 13.19 -4.28
C SER A 23 -6.38 12.89 -3.31
N GLU A 24 -5.44 12.04 -3.72
CA GLU A 24 -4.21 11.78 -2.95
C GLU A 24 -3.45 13.09 -2.68
N GLY A 25 -3.02 13.28 -1.44
CA GLY A 25 -2.37 14.51 -0.97
C GLY A 25 -3.32 15.67 -0.67
N ASN A 26 -4.63 15.55 -0.95
CA ASN A 26 -5.63 16.56 -0.62
C ASN A 26 -6.98 15.95 -0.21
N ILE A 27 -6.99 15.28 0.95
CA ILE A 27 -8.16 14.62 1.50
C ILE A 27 -9.16 15.59 2.19
N SER A 28 -8.68 16.76 2.62
CA SER A 28 -9.40 17.69 3.50
C SER A 28 -10.79 18.08 2.96
N GLY A 29 -10.86 18.57 1.71
CA GLY A 29 -12.11 19.00 1.11
C GLY A 29 -13.16 17.89 1.01
N PHE A 30 -12.71 16.65 0.75
CA PHE A 30 -13.61 15.49 0.71
C PHE A 30 -14.22 15.20 2.09
N LEU A 31 -13.40 15.24 3.15
CA LEU A 31 -13.88 15.04 4.52
C LEU A 31 -14.80 16.16 4.99
N ASP A 32 -14.54 17.40 4.57
CA ASP A 32 -15.44 18.53 4.84
C ASP A 32 -16.81 18.33 4.18
N GLY A 33 -16.82 17.82 2.95
CA GLY A 33 -18.04 17.38 2.27
C GLY A 33 -18.82 16.33 3.06
N LEU A 34 -18.14 15.27 3.53
CA LEU A 34 -18.77 14.24 4.36
C LEU A 34 -19.28 14.79 5.69
N ASN A 35 -18.54 15.71 6.32
CA ASN A 35 -18.97 16.38 7.55
C ASN A 35 -20.24 17.21 7.32
N LYS A 36 -20.37 17.88 6.17
CA LYS A 36 -21.58 18.62 5.78
C LYS A 36 -22.78 17.68 5.63
N LEU A 37 -22.59 16.55 4.94
CA LEU A 37 -23.63 15.52 4.80
C LEU A 37 -24.03 14.93 6.15
N LYS A 38 -23.07 14.63 7.03
CA LYS A 38 -23.35 14.14 8.39
C LYS A 38 -24.22 15.13 9.18
N LYS A 39 -23.87 16.41 9.18
CA LYS A 39 -24.66 17.45 9.86
C LYS A 39 -26.09 17.54 9.30
N ALA A 40 -26.24 17.48 7.98
CA ALA A 40 -27.57 17.48 7.35
C ALA A 40 -28.38 16.21 7.71
N LYS A 41 -27.74 15.05 7.73
CA LYS A 41 -28.34 13.79 8.16
C LYS A 41 -28.84 13.88 9.60
N ASP A 42 -27.99 14.34 10.53
CA ASP A 42 -28.33 14.48 11.94
C ASP A 42 -29.48 15.50 12.13
N TYR A 43 -29.49 16.57 11.34
CA TYR A 43 -30.60 17.53 11.32
C TYR A 43 -31.91 16.88 10.88
N PHE A 44 -31.95 16.21 9.73
CA PHE A 44 -33.18 15.61 9.22
C PHE A 44 -33.66 14.45 10.10
N LEU A 45 -32.76 13.66 10.68
CA LEU A 45 -33.12 12.60 11.61
C LEU A 45 -33.88 13.14 12.85
N ASN A 46 -33.45 14.28 13.38
CA ASN A 46 -34.04 14.88 14.57
C ASN A 46 -35.32 15.70 14.29
N ASN A 47 -35.45 16.27 13.09
CA ASN A 47 -36.54 17.20 12.77
C ASN A 47 -37.59 16.59 11.84
N ASN A 48 -37.19 15.80 10.85
CA ASN A 48 -38.05 15.23 9.80
C ASN A 48 -37.63 13.79 9.45
N PRO A 49 -37.78 12.81 10.35
CA PRO A 49 -37.19 11.46 10.20
C PRO A 49 -37.77 10.61 9.05
N GLN A 50 -38.88 11.03 8.45
CA GLN A 50 -39.53 10.35 7.33
C GLN A 50 -39.37 11.13 6.01
N SER A 51 -38.47 12.11 5.98
CA SER A 51 -38.25 12.94 4.80
C SER A 51 -37.41 12.23 3.74
N VAL A 52 -37.72 12.50 2.47
CA VAL A 52 -36.93 12.02 1.32
C VAL A 52 -35.52 12.65 1.35
N GLU A 53 -35.39 13.84 1.91
CA GLU A 53 -34.13 14.52 2.14
C GLU A 53 -33.20 13.70 3.06
N LEU A 54 -33.74 13.11 4.14
CA LEU A 54 -32.96 12.22 5.00
C LEU A 54 -32.44 10.99 4.23
N GLU A 55 -33.29 10.37 3.41
CA GLU A 55 -32.91 9.22 2.60
C GLU A 55 -31.80 9.58 1.61
N ASN A 56 -31.96 10.70 0.90
CA ASN A 56 -30.99 11.21 -0.07
C ASN A 56 -29.63 11.51 0.57
N VAL A 57 -29.62 12.28 1.67
CA VAL A 57 -28.37 12.62 2.38
C VAL A 57 -27.72 11.37 2.96
N THR A 58 -28.50 10.44 3.50
CA THR A 58 -27.98 9.18 4.07
C THR A 58 -27.34 8.30 2.99
N SER A 59 -28.00 8.15 1.85
CA SER A 59 -27.48 7.40 0.70
C SER A 59 -26.16 8.01 0.20
N LEU A 60 -26.13 9.33 -0.01
CA LEU A 60 -24.94 10.02 -0.48
C LEU A 60 -23.77 9.97 0.53
N PHE A 61 -24.07 10.09 1.83
CA PHE A 61 -23.07 9.92 2.89
C PHE A 61 -22.50 8.49 2.92
N ASN A 62 -23.34 7.47 2.71
CA ASN A 62 -22.89 6.08 2.63
C ASN A 62 -21.97 5.86 1.42
N ASN A 63 -22.35 6.33 0.23
CA ASN A 63 -21.50 6.30 -0.97
C ASN A 63 -20.17 7.02 -0.75
N GLY A 64 -20.20 8.16 -0.05
CA GLY A 64 -18.99 8.89 0.30
C GLY A 64 -18.06 8.12 1.24
N CYS A 65 -18.61 7.41 2.22
CA CYS A 65 -17.83 6.51 3.10
C CYS A 65 -17.21 5.34 2.31
N GLU A 66 -17.95 4.75 1.38
CA GLU A 66 -17.44 3.68 0.52
C GLU A 66 -16.30 4.19 -0.39
N THR A 67 -16.49 5.37 -0.98
CA THR A 67 -15.46 6.03 -1.80
C THR A 67 -14.19 6.33 -1.00
N LEU A 68 -14.35 6.75 0.26
CA LEU A 68 -13.23 6.97 1.18
C LEU A 68 -12.46 5.67 1.51
N ASN A 69 -13.18 4.58 1.76
CA ASN A 69 -12.58 3.25 1.96
C ASN A 69 -11.82 2.77 0.71
N ASN A 70 -12.40 2.99 -0.48
CA ASN A 70 -11.76 2.66 -1.76
C ASN A 70 -10.48 3.48 -1.99
N HIS A 71 -10.46 4.74 -1.59
CA HIS A 71 -9.25 5.57 -1.63
C HIS A 71 -8.16 5.06 -0.68
N LEU A 72 -8.52 4.74 0.57
CA LEU A 72 -7.60 4.12 1.52
C LEU A 72 -6.98 2.83 0.96
N LYS A 73 -7.80 1.98 0.35
CA LYS A 73 -7.36 0.76 -0.32
C LYS A 73 -6.39 1.08 -1.48
N SER A 74 -6.70 2.09 -2.29
CA SER A 74 -5.85 2.53 -3.40
C SER A 74 -4.47 3.00 -2.92
N LEU A 75 -4.43 3.84 -1.89
CA LEU A 75 -3.18 4.30 -1.27
C LEU A 75 -2.33 3.12 -0.78
N LEU A 76 -2.96 2.15 -0.09
CA LEU A 76 -2.27 0.95 0.39
C LEU A 76 -1.71 0.14 -0.77
N LYS A 77 -2.49 -0.14 -1.81
CA LYS A 77 -2.02 -0.89 -3.00
C LYS A 77 -0.90 -0.20 -3.75
N LYS A 78 -1.00 1.12 -3.88
CA LYS A 78 -0.04 1.93 -4.64
C LYS A 78 1.32 1.99 -3.95
N HIS A 79 1.33 2.11 -2.62
CA HIS A 79 2.54 2.41 -1.86
C HIS A 79 3.07 1.25 -1.01
N SER A 80 2.28 0.20 -0.80
CA SER A 80 2.75 -1.02 -0.15
C SER A 80 3.38 -1.96 -1.16
N VAL A 81 4.71 -1.93 -1.26
CA VAL A 81 5.46 -2.80 -2.16
C VAL A 81 6.16 -3.89 -1.34
N PRO A 82 6.15 -5.16 -1.80
CA PRO A 82 6.93 -6.20 -1.15
C PRO A 82 8.41 -5.83 -1.07
N MET A 83 9.04 -6.09 0.07
CA MET A 83 10.46 -5.82 0.28
C MET A 83 11.33 -6.77 -0.55
N ARG A 84 12.49 -6.28 -0.97
CA ARG A 84 13.48 -7.15 -1.62
C ARG A 84 14.14 -8.04 -0.57
N PRO A 85 14.51 -9.28 -0.92
CA PRO A 85 15.19 -10.20 -0.01
C PRO A 85 16.45 -9.60 0.64
N VAL A 86 17.27 -8.88 -0.14
CA VAL A 86 18.50 -8.25 0.36
C VAL A 86 18.19 -7.18 1.41
N ASP A 87 17.20 -6.32 1.17
CA ASP A 87 16.83 -5.27 2.14
C ASP A 87 16.36 -5.88 3.48
N LEU A 88 15.66 -7.01 3.44
CA LEU A 88 15.25 -7.73 4.65
C LEU A 88 16.43 -8.36 5.39
N LEU A 89 17.39 -8.96 4.66
CA LEU A 89 18.58 -9.54 5.25
C LEU A 89 19.45 -8.46 5.91
N ASP A 90 19.64 -7.32 5.24
CA ASP A 90 20.39 -6.18 5.79
C ASP A 90 19.78 -5.72 7.12
N LEU A 91 18.45 -5.64 7.21
CA LEU A 91 17.76 -5.29 8.46
C LEU A 91 18.00 -6.31 9.58
N ILE A 92 17.96 -7.61 9.27
CA ILE A 92 18.23 -8.69 10.25
C ILE A 92 19.67 -8.61 10.75
N TYR A 93 20.64 -8.43 9.84
CA TYR A 93 22.05 -8.33 10.21
C TYR A 93 22.36 -7.07 11.03
N ILE A 94 21.74 -5.93 10.70
CA ILE A 94 21.88 -4.70 11.49
C ILE A 94 21.30 -4.90 12.90
N GLU A 95 20.17 -5.59 13.05
CA GLU A 95 19.55 -5.90 14.35
C GLU A 95 20.44 -6.80 15.22
N GLU A 96 21.07 -7.84 14.63
CA GLU A 96 21.96 -8.75 15.37
C GLU A 96 23.24 -8.06 15.89
N ASP A 97 23.75 -7.04 15.17
CA ASP A 97 24.96 -6.30 15.54
C ASP A 97 24.70 -5.05 16.42
N SER A 98 23.45 -4.60 16.55
CA SER A 98 23.09 -3.37 17.30
C SER A 98 22.56 -3.67 18.70
N SER A 99 23.47 -3.72 19.67
CA SER A 99 23.18 -4.19 21.03
C SER A 99 22.43 -3.22 21.97
N ASN A 100 21.69 -2.20 21.51
CA ASN A 100 20.49 -1.66 22.24
C ASN A 100 19.83 -0.33 21.82
N GLU A 101 20.31 0.56 20.95
CA GLU A 101 19.70 1.92 20.94
C GLU A 101 19.18 2.49 19.62
N ASP A 102 19.48 1.96 18.43
CA ASP A 102 18.95 2.54 17.18
C ASP A 102 18.79 1.49 16.07
N CYS A 103 17.87 0.54 16.24
CA CYS A 103 17.51 -0.36 15.15
C CYS A 103 16.74 0.44 14.08
N PRO A 104 17.19 0.48 12.80
CA PRO A 104 16.55 1.28 11.78
C PRO A 104 15.10 0.83 11.56
N SER A 105 14.15 1.73 11.81
CA SER A 105 12.73 1.46 11.61
C SER A 105 12.43 1.17 10.13
N ILE A 106 11.73 0.06 9.88
CA ILE A 106 11.28 -0.33 8.54
C ILE A 106 10.26 0.70 8.01
N LYS A 107 10.72 1.57 7.10
CA LYS A 107 9.86 2.55 6.42
C LYS A 107 9.25 1.96 5.15
N GLN A 108 8.25 1.08 5.32
CA GLN A 108 7.54 0.43 4.21
C GLN A 108 6.52 1.32 3.48
N LEU A 109 6.20 2.49 4.02
CA LEU A 109 5.29 3.46 3.40
C LEU A 109 5.92 4.86 3.43
N PRO A 110 5.71 5.68 2.38
CA PRO A 110 6.06 7.10 2.43
C PRO A 110 5.36 7.80 3.59
N THR A 111 6.04 8.77 4.21
CA THR A 111 5.48 9.54 5.34
C THR A 111 4.16 10.20 4.97
N SER A 112 4.08 10.84 3.79
CA SER A 112 2.85 11.46 3.29
C SER A 112 1.68 10.48 3.19
N THR A 113 1.92 9.29 2.65
CA THR A 113 0.89 8.25 2.55
C THR A 113 0.43 7.79 3.92
N ARG A 114 1.35 7.57 4.86
CA ARG A 114 1.01 7.17 6.23
C ARG A 114 0.17 8.23 6.93
N ASP A 115 0.54 9.49 6.78
CA ASP A 115 -0.16 10.61 7.41
C ASP A 115 -1.58 10.75 6.83
N GLU A 116 -1.74 10.59 5.51
CA GLU A 116 -3.06 10.58 4.87
C GLU A 116 -3.90 9.36 5.29
N LEU A 117 -3.33 8.16 5.34
CA LEU A 117 -3.99 6.96 5.87
C LEU A 117 -4.47 7.15 7.31
N ASN A 118 -3.66 7.78 8.16
CA ASN A 118 -4.02 8.09 9.54
C ASN A 118 -5.21 9.05 9.61
N VAL A 119 -5.22 10.12 8.81
CA VAL A 119 -6.34 11.07 8.75
C VAL A 119 -7.62 10.37 8.32
N ILE A 120 -7.56 9.51 7.29
CA ILE A 120 -8.71 8.75 6.82
C ILE A 120 -9.22 7.78 7.88
N ALA A 121 -8.33 6.98 8.47
CA ALA A 121 -8.67 5.99 9.50
C ALA A 121 -9.30 6.65 10.73
N GLN A 122 -8.72 7.76 11.20
CA GLN A 122 -9.26 8.51 12.33
C GLN A 122 -10.65 9.09 12.02
N TRP A 123 -10.85 9.63 10.81
CA TRP A 123 -12.16 10.13 10.41
C TRP A 123 -13.20 9.00 10.35
N LEU A 124 -12.86 7.85 9.77
CA LEU A 124 -13.75 6.68 9.69
C LEU A 124 -14.10 6.13 11.08
N ASP A 125 -13.11 5.99 11.97
CA ASP A 125 -13.32 5.50 13.34
C ASP A 125 -14.24 6.42 14.15
N ASN A 126 -14.03 7.75 14.06
CA ASN A 126 -14.89 8.76 14.66
C ASN A 126 -16.34 8.74 14.12
N ASN A 127 -16.56 8.09 12.98
CA ASN A 127 -17.86 7.91 12.35
C ASN A 127 -18.39 6.48 12.47
N LEU A 128 -17.76 5.65 13.32
CA LEU A 128 -18.12 4.25 13.56
C LEU A 128 -18.11 3.40 12.27
N ARG A 129 -17.26 3.76 11.32
CA ARG A 129 -16.98 3.03 10.07
C ARG A 129 -15.69 2.26 10.25
N ARG A 130 -15.75 0.94 10.43
CA ARG A 130 -14.59 0.11 10.81
C ARG A 130 -14.06 -0.79 9.69
N GLU A 131 -14.65 -0.71 8.50
CA GLU A 131 -14.28 -1.48 7.32
C GLU A 131 -12.80 -1.27 6.93
N TYR A 132 -12.26 -0.07 7.19
CA TYR A 132 -10.85 0.27 6.94
C TYR A 132 -9.86 -0.64 7.66
N VAL A 133 -10.22 -1.20 8.83
CA VAL A 133 -9.34 -2.09 9.61
C VAL A 133 -9.10 -3.38 8.83
N GLN A 134 -10.16 -3.95 8.26
CA GLN A 134 -10.06 -5.15 7.45
C GLN A 134 -9.33 -4.85 6.13
N ILE A 135 -9.64 -3.74 5.47
CA ILE A 135 -8.94 -3.31 4.25
C ILE A 135 -7.43 -3.19 4.51
N TYR A 136 -7.04 -2.53 5.60
CA TYR A 136 -5.64 -2.40 5.99
C TYR A 136 -5.00 -3.77 6.25
N GLY A 137 -5.66 -4.64 7.01
CA GLY A 137 -5.18 -5.98 7.31
C GLY A 137 -4.95 -6.82 6.05
N ASP A 138 -5.93 -6.85 5.15
CA ASP A 138 -5.87 -7.62 3.91
C ASP A 138 -4.72 -7.14 3.01
N GLU A 139 -4.65 -5.85 2.71
CA GLU A 139 -3.62 -5.30 1.80
C GLU A 139 -2.20 -5.41 2.38
N ARG A 140 -2.04 -5.19 3.70
CA ARG A 140 -0.71 -5.27 4.34
C ARG A 140 -0.24 -6.70 4.54
N SER A 141 -1.15 -7.62 4.88
CA SER A 141 -0.80 -9.03 5.03
C SER A 141 -0.33 -9.64 3.71
N GLU A 142 -0.96 -9.29 2.58
CA GLU A 142 -0.53 -9.74 1.25
C GLU A 142 0.92 -9.30 0.96
N VAL A 143 1.25 -8.05 1.25
CA VAL A 143 2.57 -7.47 1.01
C VAL A 143 3.65 -8.14 1.85
N ILE A 144 3.35 -8.40 3.14
CA ILE A 144 4.26 -9.11 4.04
C ILE A 144 4.47 -10.55 3.56
N MET A 145 3.38 -11.27 3.23
CA MET A 145 3.45 -12.65 2.74
C MET A 145 4.30 -12.76 1.46
N ARG A 146 4.13 -11.83 0.52
CA ARG A 146 4.95 -11.77 -0.69
C ARG A 146 6.42 -11.47 -0.38
N SER A 147 6.70 -10.57 0.56
CA SER A 147 8.08 -10.24 0.98
C SER A 147 8.80 -11.46 1.57
N LEU A 148 8.12 -12.20 2.45
CA LEU A 148 8.65 -13.43 3.06
C LEU A 148 8.82 -14.55 2.04
N GLN A 149 7.89 -14.68 1.10
CA GLN A 149 8.00 -15.66 0.02
C GLN A 149 9.19 -15.36 -0.89
N ASN A 150 9.39 -14.09 -1.28
CA ASN A 150 10.56 -13.66 -2.05
C ASN A 150 11.87 -13.98 -1.32
N LEU A 151 11.94 -13.74 -0.01
CA LEU A 151 13.11 -14.05 0.80
C LEU A 151 13.40 -15.56 0.82
N LYS A 152 12.37 -16.37 1.04
CA LYS A 152 12.48 -17.84 1.03
C LYS A 152 13.02 -18.35 -0.30
N ASP A 153 12.54 -17.82 -1.42
CA ASP A 153 12.98 -18.23 -2.75
C ASP A 153 14.41 -17.77 -3.04
N HIS A 154 14.78 -16.55 -2.61
CA HIS A 154 16.15 -16.05 -2.68
C HIS A 154 17.13 -16.96 -1.93
N LEU A 155 16.84 -17.33 -0.68
CA LEU A 155 17.68 -18.22 0.13
C LEU A 155 17.83 -19.62 -0.50
N LYS A 156 16.76 -20.15 -1.10
CA LYS A 156 16.85 -21.40 -1.86
C LYS A 156 17.77 -21.24 -3.06
N SER A 157 17.62 -20.18 -3.85
CA SER A 157 18.44 -19.97 -5.05
C SER A 157 19.94 -19.80 -4.75
N GLY A 158 20.28 -19.10 -3.66
CA GLY A 158 21.67 -18.93 -3.23
C GLY A 158 22.32 -20.24 -2.74
N SER A 159 21.52 -21.20 -2.27
CA SER A 159 21.99 -22.50 -1.79
C SER A 159 22.43 -23.46 -2.92
N TRP A 160 22.03 -23.20 -4.17
CA TRP A 160 22.41 -24.03 -5.34
C TRP A 160 23.77 -23.62 -5.94
N GLY A 161 24.38 -22.52 -5.47
CA GLY A 161 25.67 -22.01 -5.94
C GLY A 161 26.90 -22.49 -5.15
N ASN A 162 26.70 -23.20 -4.04
CA ASN A 162 27.80 -23.87 -3.33
C ASN A 162 28.02 -25.28 -3.89
N GLU A 163 28.28 -25.39 -5.19
CA GLU A 163 29.09 -26.52 -5.66
C GLU A 163 30.49 -26.28 -5.10
N PRO A 164 31.03 -27.17 -4.23
CA PRO A 164 32.43 -27.06 -3.86
C PRO A 164 33.22 -27.20 -5.16
N LEU A 165 34.05 -26.22 -5.47
CA LEU A 165 35.13 -26.31 -6.46
C LEU A 165 36.07 -27.46 -6.04
N LYS A 166 35.66 -28.70 -6.27
CA LYS A 166 36.53 -29.87 -6.19
C LYS A 166 37.36 -29.86 -7.47
N SER A 167 38.44 -29.10 -7.36
CA SER A 167 39.73 -29.31 -8.02
C SER A 167 39.84 -30.70 -8.66
N ALA A 168 39.65 -30.79 -9.97
CA ALA A 168 40.08 -31.93 -10.76
C ALA A 168 41.48 -31.62 -11.31
N ARG A 169 42.50 -31.66 -10.44
CA ARG A 169 43.89 -31.84 -10.89
C ARG A 169 44.22 -33.34 -10.94
N TYR A 170 44.33 -33.81 -12.17
CA TYR A 170 45.28 -34.81 -12.66
C TYR A 170 45.30 -36.23 -12.08
N TYR A 171 44.76 -37.17 -12.85
CA TYR A 171 45.49 -38.38 -13.28
C TYR A 171 45.23 -38.60 -14.77
N GLY A 172 46.30 -38.70 -15.57
CA GLY A 172 46.23 -38.67 -17.03
C GLY A 172 45.95 -40.03 -17.69
N ARG A 173 45.41 -39.98 -18.91
CA ARG A 173 45.91 -40.71 -20.09
C ARG A 173 45.19 -40.22 -21.36
N ALA A 174 45.97 -40.14 -22.42
CA ALA A 174 45.62 -39.56 -23.72
C ALA A 174 44.68 -40.43 -24.57
N SER A 175 43.81 -39.79 -25.34
CA SER A 175 43.52 -40.15 -26.74
C SER A 175 42.67 -39.05 -27.41
N ASP A 176 43.36 -38.25 -28.21
CA ASP A 176 42.98 -37.82 -29.56
C ASP A 176 41.48 -37.79 -29.95
N ALA A 177 40.95 -36.58 -30.20
CA ALA A 177 40.12 -36.27 -31.37
C ALA A 177 39.53 -34.84 -31.31
N GLY A 178 39.85 -34.05 -32.34
CA GLY A 178 38.85 -33.24 -33.03
C GLY A 178 38.45 -31.88 -32.45
N VAL A 179 39.27 -30.86 -32.74
CA VAL A 179 38.88 -29.44 -32.74
C VAL A 179 37.70 -29.21 -33.69
N LYS A 180 36.57 -28.65 -33.19
CA LYS A 180 35.71 -27.73 -33.97
C LYS A 180 35.19 -26.61 -33.06
N LYS A 181 35.68 -25.40 -33.34
CA LYS A 181 35.23 -24.12 -32.79
C LYS A 181 33.85 -23.76 -33.35
N SER A 182 32.97 -23.19 -32.54
CA SER A 182 31.83 -22.40 -33.02
C SER A 182 31.48 -21.26 -32.05
N THR A 183 31.87 -20.06 -32.48
CA THR A 183 31.26 -18.73 -32.27
C THR A 183 30.47 -18.41 -30.99
N SER A 184 30.91 -17.38 -30.26
CA SER A 184 30.22 -16.07 -30.24
C SER A 184 31.12 -15.00 -29.63
N ALA A 185 31.33 -13.91 -30.37
CA ALA A 185 32.11 -12.75 -29.98
C ALA A 185 31.19 -11.53 -29.88
N ARG A 186 31.19 -10.84 -28.72
CA ARG A 186 30.82 -9.42 -28.46
C ARG A 186 30.56 -9.29 -26.95
N LEU A 187 31.10 -8.36 -26.16
CA LEU A 187 31.64 -7.01 -26.36
C LEU A 187 32.66 -6.73 -25.23
N GLN A 188 33.87 -6.27 -25.58
CA GLN A 188 34.74 -5.52 -24.67
C GLN A 188 35.51 -4.52 -25.52
N GLN A 189 35.20 -3.23 -25.35
CA GLN A 189 36.11 -2.11 -25.60
C GLN A 189 35.55 -0.87 -24.88
N ILE A 190 36.12 -0.55 -23.71
CA ILE A 190 36.27 0.81 -23.15
C ILE A 190 37.62 0.79 -22.38
N PHE A 191 38.39 1.88 -22.50
CA PHE A 191 39.79 2.12 -22.08
C PHE A 191 40.81 1.48 -23.05
N GLU A 192 41.64 2.22 -23.81
CA GLU A 192 42.23 3.56 -23.66
C GLU A 192 42.05 4.45 -24.90
#